data_AF-A0A816VJD6-F1
#
_entry.id   AF-A0A816VJD6-F1
#
_cell.length_a   1.000
_cell.length_b   1.000
_cell.length_c   1.000
_cell.angle_alpha   90.00
_cell.angle_beta   90.00
_cell.angle_gamma   90.00
#
_symmetry.space_group_name_H-M   'P 1'
#
loop_
_entity.id
_entity.type
_entity.pdbx_description
1 polymer ?
#
loop_
_entity_poly.entity_id
_entity_poly.type
_entity_poly.pdbx_seq_one_letter_code
_entity_poly.pdbx_strand_id
1 'polypeptide(L)'
;MRIEGYITRSKCLFLIEPTQHGKTSWARSLGPHRNFSINFSLQEWHKDVKYIILDDNSWKDISSIAKCLLFAPGKIILTDKYMTKIELDNDKPCIVCVNDKEGDIILNSDTDNYWKANGVWIHLREGQKMF
;
A
#
# COMPACT_ATOMS: atom_id res chain seq x y z
N MET A 1 -5.30 31.29 9.93
CA MET A 1 -6.71 31.03 9.57
C MET A 1 -6.69 29.99 8.46
N ARG A 2 -6.99 28.73 8.79
CA ARG A 2 -6.90 27.58 7.88
C ARG A 2 -8.34 27.27 7.47
N ILE A 3 -8.68 27.47 6.20
CA ILE A 3 -10.02 27.18 5.70
C ILE A 3 -10.19 25.65 5.77
N GLU A 4 -11.24 25.21 6.46
CA GLU A 4 -11.66 23.81 6.60
C GLU A 4 -12.07 23.24 5.24
N GLY A 5 -11.09 22.87 4.43
CA GLY A 5 -11.27 22.03 3.25
C GLY A 5 -10.86 20.62 3.62
N TYR A 6 -11.82 19.69 3.63
CA TYR A 6 -11.65 18.25 3.86
C TYR A 6 -10.22 17.74 3.65
N ILE A 7 -9.53 17.37 4.74
CA ILE A 7 -8.31 16.55 4.67
C ILE A 7 -8.79 15.17 4.21
N THR A 8 -8.90 14.97 2.89
CA THR A 8 -9.17 13.64 2.36
C THR A 8 -7.89 12.83 2.53
N ARG A 9 -8.00 11.82 3.39
CA ARG A 9 -7.01 10.78 3.62
C ARG A 9 -6.44 10.27 2.28
N SER A 10 -5.11 10.18 2.16
CA SER A 10 -4.46 9.78 0.90
C SER A 10 -5.00 8.42 0.43
N LYS A 11 -5.44 8.36 -0.84
CA LYS A 11 -5.87 7.09 -1.44
C LYS A 11 -4.68 6.15 -1.63
N CYS A 12 -4.97 4.85 -1.61
CA CYS A 12 -4.00 3.81 -1.91
C CYS A 12 -4.03 3.47 -3.40
N LEU A 13 -2.88 3.35 -4.06
CA LEU A 13 -2.81 2.90 -5.44
C LEU A 13 -2.69 1.38 -5.48
N PHE A 14 -3.57 0.70 -6.22
CA PHE A 14 -3.52 -0.73 -6.48
C PHE A 14 -3.12 -0.94 -7.94
N LEU A 15 -1.97 -1.58 -8.15
CA LEU A 15 -1.47 -1.98 -9.45
C LEU A 15 -1.73 -3.47 -9.63
N ILE A 16 -2.67 -3.80 -10.51
CA ILE A 16 -3.08 -5.16 -10.80
C ILE A 16 -2.55 -5.53 -12.18
N GLU A 17 -1.71 -6.56 -12.22
CA GLU A 17 -1.15 -7.10 -13.46
C GLU A 17 -0.59 -8.51 -13.26
N PRO A 18 -0.29 -9.27 -14.33
CA PRO A 18 0.40 -10.55 -14.24
C PRO A 18 1.83 -10.42 -13.68
N THR A 19 2.37 -11.50 -13.12
CA THR A 19 3.72 -11.51 -12.51
C THR A 19 4.81 -11.09 -13.53
N GLN A 20 5.94 -10.54 -13.05
CA GLN A 20 7.12 -10.17 -13.85
C GLN A 20 6.98 -8.99 -14.85
N HIS A 21 5.95 -8.15 -14.71
CA HIS A 21 5.73 -6.99 -15.58
C HIS A 21 6.40 -5.68 -15.10
N GLY A 22 7.24 -5.76 -14.06
CA GLY A 22 8.00 -4.59 -13.58
C GLY A 22 7.25 -3.64 -12.66
N LYS A 23 6.05 -3.99 -12.16
CA LYS A 23 5.29 -3.21 -11.16
C LYS A 23 6.14 -2.73 -9.98
N THR A 24 6.87 -3.66 -9.38
CA THR A 24 7.76 -3.36 -8.25
C THR A 24 8.83 -2.36 -8.65
N SER A 25 9.50 -2.58 -9.79
CA SER A 25 10.54 -1.68 -10.30
C SER A 25 9.98 -0.29 -10.59
N TRP A 26 8.78 -0.21 -11.19
CA TRP A 26 8.07 1.04 -11.40
C TRP A 26 7.78 1.75 -10.09
N ALA A 27 7.16 1.05 -9.13
CA ALA A 27 6.80 1.60 -7.84
C ALA A 27 8.04 2.10 -7.09
N ARG A 28 9.16 1.38 -7.15
CA ARG A 28 10.43 1.78 -6.53
C ARG A 28 11.10 2.97 -7.21
N SER A 29 10.81 3.22 -8.48
CA SER A 29 11.41 4.31 -9.26
C SER A 29 10.85 5.71 -8.94
N LEU A 30 9.67 5.80 -8.30
CA LEU A 30 8.99 7.09 -8.09
C LEU A 30 9.65 7.99 -7.03
N GLY A 31 10.52 7.46 -6.18
CA GLY A 31 11.27 8.23 -5.21
C GLY A 31 11.60 7.48 -3.91
N PRO A 32 11.91 8.20 -2.82
CA PRO A 32 12.21 7.61 -1.52
C PRO A 32 10.99 6.85 -0.97
N HIS A 33 11.14 5.53 -0.84
CA HIS A 33 10.04 4.64 -0.50
C HIS A 33 10.44 3.62 0.56
N ARG A 34 9.43 2.97 1.11
CA ARG A 34 9.60 1.84 2.02
C ARG A 34 8.90 0.61 1.46
N ASN A 35 9.65 -0.45 1.21
CA ASN A 35 9.05 -1.74 0.90
C ASN A 35 8.56 -2.39 2.19
N PHE A 36 7.31 -2.81 2.19
CA PHE A 36 6.70 -3.57 3.25
C PHE A 36 6.49 -5.01 2.76
N SER A 37 7.49 -5.84 3.05
CA SER A 37 7.52 -7.28 2.75
C SER A 37 7.62 -8.07 4.06
N ILE A 38 7.68 -9.40 3.97
CA ILE A 38 7.87 -10.31 5.12
C ILE A 38 9.06 -9.90 6.01
N ASN A 39 10.10 -9.30 5.42
CA ASN A 39 11.31 -8.86 6.13
C ASN A 39 11.31 -7.35 6.45
N PHE A 40 10.14 -6.72 6.53
CA PHE A 40 10.04 -5.32 6.93
C PHE A 40 10.59 -5.13 8.36
N SER A 41 11.34 -4.03 8.55
CA SER A 41 11.70 -3.56 9.89
C SER A 41 11.15 -2.18 10.21
N LEU A 42 10.61 -2.02 11.42
CA LEU A 42 10.18 -0.72 11.97
C LEU A 42 11.34 0.20 12.34
N GLN A 43 12.55 -0.32 12.56
CA GLN A 43 13.71 0.52 12.90
C GLN A 43 14.12 1.44 11.75
N GLU A 44 13.77 1.04 10.53
CA GLU A 44 14.05 1.76 9.29
C GLU A 44 12.86 2.67 8.90
N TRP A 45 11.93 2.93 9.83
CA TRP A 45 10.84 3.89 9.63
C TRP A 45 11.37 5.33 9.74
N HIS A 46 11.81 5.87 8.60
CA HIS A 46 12.40 7.20 8.52
C HIS A 46 11.42 8.26 8.01
N LYS A 47 11.59 9.51 8.46
CA LYS A 47 10.76 10.65 8.05
C LYS A 47 10.86 10.98 6.56
N ASP A 48 11.97 10.61 5.93
CA ASP A 48 12.27 10.91 4.52
C ASP A 48 11.49 10.02 3.54
N VAL A 49 10.90 8.91 4.03
CA VAL A 49 10.02 8.06 3.23
C VAL A 49 8.81 8.87 2.75
N LYS A 50 8.58 8.85 1.44
CA LYS A 50 7.45 9.55 0.80
C LYS A 50 6.24 8.66 0.61
N TYR A 51 6.44 7.36 0.39
CA TYR A 51 5.37 6.39 0.20
C TYR A 51 5.80 4.98 0.58
N ILE A 52 4.82 4.12 0.80
CA ILE A 52 5.00 2.70 1.13
C ILE A 52 4.69 1.86 -0.11
N ILE A 53 5.40 0.76 -0.29
CA ILE A 53 5.14 -0.22 -1.32
C ILE A 53 4.84 -1.55 -0.64
N LEU A 54 3.64 -2.09 -0.83
CA LEU A 54 3.29 -3.46 -0.49
C LEU A 54 3.47 -4.31 -1.74
N ASP A 55 4.42 -5.22 -1.70
CA ASP A 55 4.79 -6.08 -2.83
C ASP A 55 4.99 -7.52 -2.35
N ASP A 56 4.69 -8.49 -3.22
CA ASP A 56 4.93 -9.92 -3.00
C ASP A 56 4.29 -10.52 -1.73
N ASN A 57 3.17 -9.94 -1.27
CA ASN A 57 2.37 -10.48 -0.17
C ASN A 57 1.05 -11.01 -0.73
N SER A 58 0.54 -12.11 -0.19
CA SER A 58 -0.81 -12.56 -0.56
C SER A 58 -1.86 -11.54 -0.10
N TRP A 59 -2.99 -11.43 -0.80
CA TRP A 59 -4.08 -10.53 -0.36
C TRP A 59 -4.53 -10.77 1.09
N LYS A 60 -4.46 -12.01 1.57
CA LYS A 60 -4.77 -12.34 2.96
C LYS A 60 -3.80 -11.66 3.94
N ASP A 61 -2.51 -11.65 3.61
CA ASP A 61 -1.48 -11.00 4.42
C ASP A 61 -1.60 -9.48 4.31
N ILE A 62 -1.84 -8.98 3.09
CA ILE A 62 -2.09 -7.56 2.83
C ILE A 62 -3.28 -7.11 3.65
N SER A 63 -4.49 -7.64 3.47
CA SER A 63 -5.71 -7.16 4.12
C SER A 63 -5.65 -7.06 5.66
N SER A 64 -4.89 -7.93 6.32
CA SER A 64 -4.71 -7.94 7.78
C SER A 64 -3.77 -6.84 8.28
N ILE A 65 -2.67 -6.57 7.56
CA ILE A 65 -1.66 -5.57 7.89
C ILE A 65 -2.06 -4.19 7.32
N ALA A 66 -2.70 -4.21 6.16
CA ALA A 66 -3.07 -3.09 5.34
C ALA A 66 -4.04 -2.14 6.02
N LYS A 67 -4.95 -2.59 6.90
CA LYS A 67 -5.88 -1.63 7.53
C LYS A 67 -5.15 -0.58 8.38
N CYS A 68 -4.01 -0.95 8.96
CA CYS A 68 -3.18 -0.04 9.75
C CYS A 68 -2.19 0.77 8.88
N LEU A 69 -1.71 0.22 7.77
CA LEU A 69 -0.72 0.89 6.92
C LEU A 69 -1.31 1.66 5.74
N LEU A 70 -2.38 1.11 5.16
CA LEU A 70 -3.00 1.66 3.97
C LEU A 70 -3.76 2.92 4.27
N PHE A 71 -3.83 3.74 3.23
CA PHE A 71 -4.55 4.98 3.20
C PHE A 71 -4.05 6.03 4.19
N ALA A 72 -2.88 5.99 4.83
CA ALA A 72 -2.46 7.11 5.70
C ALA A 72 -3.45 7.48 6.85
N PRO A 73 -3.76 6.57 7.79
CA PRO A 73 -4.70 6.82 8.89
C PRO A 73 -4.24 7.89 9.90
N GLY A 74 -3.00 8.40 9.79
CA GLY A 74 -2.39 9.24 10.81
C GLY A 74 -1.67 8.38 11.85
N LYS A 75 -1.99 8.54 13.13
CA LYS A 75 -1.31 7.81 14.21
C LYS A 75 -1.67 6.33 14.22
N ILE A 76 -0.65 5.48 14.23
CA ILE A 76 -0.80 4.03 14.34
C ILE A 76 0.17 3.44 15.35
N ILE A 77 -0.20 2.28 15.87
CA ILE A 77 0.65 1.51 16.77
C ILE A 77 1.04 0.24 16.02
N LEU A 78 2.34 0.10 15.73
CA LEU A 78 2.89 -1.09 15.10
C LEU A 78 3.85 -1.82 16.05
N THR A 79 4.04 -3.10 15.77
CA THR A 79 5.05 -3.92 16.44
C THR A 79 5.82 -4.67 15.37
N ASP A 80 7.08 -4.94 15.65
CA ASP A 80 7.95 -5.73 14.81
C ASP A 80 8.46 -6.92 15.63
N LYS A 81 9.09 -7.88 14.96
CA LYS A 81 9.71 -9.02 15.61
C LYS A 81 10.74 -8.53 16.63
N TYR A 82 10.62 -9.04 17.85
CA TYR A 82 11.51 -8.70 18.96
C TYR A 82 11.48 -7.22 19.40
N MET A 83 10.46 -6.46 19.03
CA MET A 83 10.28 -5.08 19.49
C MET A 83 8.96 -4.91 20.25
N THR A 84 8.95 -3.95 21.18
CA THR A 84 7.72 -3.48 21.80
C THR A 84 6.89 -2.71 20.79
N LYS A 85 5.59 -2.56 21.09
CA LYS A 85 4.70 -1.71 20.30
C LYS A 85 5.21 -0.28 20.32
N ILE A 86 5.30 0.34 19.14
CA ILE A 86 5.69 1.74 18.97
C ILE A 86 4.54 2.51 18.32
N GLU A 87 4.35 3.75 18.77
CA GLU A 87 3.46 4.70 18.13
C GLU A 87 4.23 5.44 17.03
N LEU A 88 3.61 5.57 15.87
CA LEU A 88 4.18 6.29 14.73
C LEU A 88 3.10 7.02 13.95
N ASP A 89 3.50 8.15 13.36
CA ASP A 89 2.67 8.87 12.40
C ASP A 89 2.84 8.24 11.02
N ASN A 90 1.73 7.75 10.46
CA ASN A 90 1.62 7.22 9.11
C ASN A 90 0.65 8.07 8.29
N ASP A 91 1.18 9.14 7.70
CA ASP A 91 0.51 10.00 6.73
C ASP A 91 0.88 9.64 5.27
N LYS A 92 1.58 8.51 5.07
CA LYS A 92 2.20 8.17 3.80
C LYS A 92 1.21 7.46 2.86
N PRO A 93 1.12 7.88 1.58
CA PRO A 93 0.40 7.11 0.57
C PRO A 93 1.06 5.74 0.37
N CYS A 94 0.29 4.78 -0.11
CA CYS A 94 0.77 3.43 -0.35
C CYS A 94 0.46 2.98 -1.78
N ILE A 95 1.37 2.17 -2.33
CA ILE A 95 1.26 1.48 -3.60
C ILE A 95 1.25 -0.01 -3.30
N VAL A 96 0.21 -0.70 -3.74
CA VAL A 96 0.06 -2.15 -3.59
C VAL A 96 0.25 -2.77 -4.96
N CYS A 97 1.27 -3.61 -5.09
CA CYS A 97 1.51 -4.41 -6.28
C CYS A 97 0.82 -5.76 -6.06
N VAL A 98 -0.19 -6.06 -6.87
CA VAL A 98 -1.01 -7.27 -6.76
C VAL A 98 -0.97 -8.03 -8.08
N ASN A 99 -0.93 -9.36 -8.00
CA ASN A 99 -1.07 -10.21 -9.18
C ASN A 99 -2.55 -10.33 -9.58
N ASP A 100 -2.86 -10.47 -10.87
CA ASP A 100 -4.25 -10.51 -11.40
C ASP A 100 -5.20 -11.44 -10.63
N LYS A 101 -4.76 -12.69 -10.36
CA LYS A 101 -5.56 -13.69 -9.64
C LYS A 101 -6.00 -13.22 -8.25
N GLU A 102 -5.19 -12.41 -7.60
CA GLU A 102 -5.52 -11.83 -6.30
C GLU A 102 -6.31 -10.53 -6.46
N GLY A 103 -6.00 -9.69 -7.45
CA GLY A 103 -6.76 -8.48 -7.77
C GLY A 103 -8.25 -8.74 -8.00
N ASP A 104 -8.57 -9.82 -8.72
CA ASP A 104 -9.93 -10.25 -8.99
C ASP A 104 -10.68 -10.66 -7.71
N ILE A 105 -10.00 -11.24 -6.72
CA ILE A 105 -10.61 -11.60 -5.42
C ILE A 105 -11.02 -10.33 -4.66
N ILE A 106 -10.23 -9.26 -4.77
CA ILE A 106 -10.48 -8.00 -4.07
C ILE A 106 -11.67 -7.26 -4.67
N LEU A 107 -11.75 -7.25 -6.01
CA LEU A 107 -12.78 -6.51 -6.72
C LEU A 107 -14.11 -7.24 -6.79
N ASN A 108 -14.10 -8.57 -6.76
CA ASN A 108 -15.32 -9.38 -6.82
C ASN A 108 -15.86 -9.79 -5.44
N SER A 109 -15.19 -9.43 -4.34
CA SER A 109 -15.79 -9.61 -3.02
C SER A 109 -16.85 -8.53 -2.76
N ASP A 110 -18.10 -8.96 -2.53
CA ASP A 110 -19.25 -8.10 -2.21
C ASP A 110 -19.06 -7.32 -0.89
N THR A 111 -18.09 -7.72 -0.08
CA THR A 111 -17.86 -7.25 1.29
C THR A 111 -17.01 -5.99 1.43
N ASP A 112 -16.37 -5.51 0.36
CA ASP A 112 -15.21 -4.62 0.52
C ASP A 112 -15.32 -3.27 -0.23
N ASN A 113 -16.52 -2.67 -0.16
CA ASN A 113 -16.78 -1.26 -0.54
C ASN A 113 -15.75 -0.28 0.04
N TYR A 114 -15.15 -0.62 1.18
CA TYR A 114 -14.10 0.16 1.81
C TYR A 114 -12.85 0.31 0.94
N TRP A 115 -12.31 -0.78 0.38
CA TRP A 115 -11.11 -0.70 -0.46
C TRP A 115 -11.43 -0.01 -1.78
N LYS A 116 -12.60 -0.28 -2.37
CA LYS A 116 -13.04 0.40 -3.60
C LYS A 116 -13.15 1.91 -3.42
N ALA A 117 -13.70 2.37 -2.29
CA ALA A 117 -13.86 3.80 -2.00
C ALA A 117 -12.53 4.52 -1.72
N ASN A 118 -11.58 3.85 -1.07
CA ASN A 118 -10.31 4.44 -0.63
C ASN A 118 -9.12 4.13 -1.57
N GLY A 119 -9.30 3.23 -2.53
CA GLY A 119 -8.31 2.81 -3.50
C GLY A 119 -8.44 3.52 -4.84
N VAL A 120 -7.32 3.66 -5.54
CA VAL A 120 -7.24 3.94 -6.98
C VAL A 120 -6.75 2.65 -7.63
N TRP A 121 -7.48 2.14 -8.61
CA TRP A 121 -7.26 0.81 -9.18
C TRP A 121 -6.78 0.96 -10.61
N ILE A 122 -5.61 0.41 -10.91
CA ILE A 122 -5.05 0.38 -12.26
C ILE A 122 -4.86 -1.08 -12.64
N HIS A 123 -5.63 -1.52 -13.63
CA HIS A 123 -5.43 -2.78 -14.31
C HIS A 123 -4.65 -2.48 -15.58
N LEU A 124 -3.44 -3.02 -15.69
CA LEU A 124 -2.74 -2.94 -16.96
C LEU A 124 -3.04 -4.24 -17.72
N ARG A 125 -3.37 -4.08 -19.00
CA ARG A 125 -3.80 -5.19 -19.84
C ARG A 125 -2.59 -6.00 -20.29
N GLU A 126 -2.81 -7.28 -20.56
CA GLU A 126 -1.81 -8.16 -21.17
C GLU A 126 -1.20 -7.47 -22.42
N GLY A 127 0.12 -7.25 -22.42
CA GLY A 127 0.85 -6.54 -23.48
C GLY A 127 1.09 -5.05 -23.25
N GLN A 128 0.50 -4.41 -22.23
CA GLN A 128 0.95 -3.10 -21.76
C GLN A 128 2.13 -3.31 -20.81
N LYS A 129 3.30 -2.78 -21.15
CA LYS A 129 4.41 -2.72 -20.21
C LYS A 129 4.43 -1.35 -19.56
N MET A 130 4.73 -1.32 -18.27
CA MET A 130 5.09 -0.07 -17.59
C MET A 130 6.39 0.53 -18.18
N PHE A 131 7.24 -0.31 -18.81
CA PHE A 131 8.48 0.04 -19.51
C PHE A 131 8.79 -0.90 -20.69
#